data_AF-A0A2M7K4C2-F1
#
_entry.id   AF-A0A2M7K4C2-F1
#
_cell.length_a   1.000
_cell.length_b   1.000
_cell.length_c   1.000
_cell.angle_alpha   90.00
_cell.angle_beta   90.00
_cell.angle_gamma   90.00
#
_symmetry.space_group_name_H-M   'P 1'
#
loop_
_entity.id
_entity.type
_entity.pdbx_description
1 polymer ?
#
loop_
_entity_poly.entity_id
_entity_poly.type
_entity_poly.pdbx_seq_one_letter_code
_entity_poly.pdbx_strand_id
1 'polypeptide(L)'
;STRVKNAFASSQNITNDQVDDVKTIIRKIRGTRAVQINNTPPPADATVNEIEKHISVSQKSYDQLVEHFTKLTSLVASFPNYTPNETELKNTSLATFLSQLKVANQDVINAITPYLTAMQNRNNILYTSTTGIVDLAEAVKKYVKSVKSITLAEFRQISGLKLTRLKPKK
;
A
#
# COMPACT_ATOMS: atom_id res chain seq x y z
N SER A 1 -4.92 -6.44 -18.21
CA SER A 1 -5.08 -5.19 -19.00
C SER A 1 -4.38 -5.18 -20.37
N THR A 2 -4.18 -6.31 -21.05
CA THR A 2 -3.91 -6.32 -22.51
C THR A 2 -5.21 -6.57 -23.28
N ARG A 3 -6.16 -7.27 -22.64
CA ARG A 3 -7.45 -7.67 -23.20
C ARG A 3 -8.37 -6.48 -23.53
N VAL A 4 -8.56 -5.52 -22.61
CA VAL A 4 -9.37 -4.31 -22.86
C VAL A 4 -8.81 -3.52 -24.06
N LYS A 5 -7.50 -3.32 -24.13
CA LYS A 5 -6.84 -2.67 -25.28
C LYS A 5 -7.11 -3.42 -26.58
N ASN A 6 -6.97 -4.74 -26.58
CA ASN A 6 -7.15 -5.55 -27.78
C ASN A 6 -8.61 -5.59 -28.23
N ALA A 7 -9.57 -5.70 -27.31
CA ALA A 7 -11.00 -5.61 -27.60
C ALA A 7 -11.40 -4.23 -28.11
N PHE A 8 -10.78 -3.17 -27.57
CA PHE A 8 -10.96 -1.82 -28.06
C PHE A 8 -10.41 -1.66 -29.48
N ALA A 9 -9.18 -2.13 -29.74
CA ALA A 9 -8.55 -2.08 -31.06
C ALA A 9 -9.28 -2.93 -32.12
N SER A 10 -10.01 -3.98 -31.73
CA SER A 10 -10.83 -4.77 -32.65
C SER A 10 -12.20 -4.17 -32.95
N SER A 11 -12.57 -3.06 -32.28
CA SER A 11 -13.85 -2.40 -32.50
C SER A 11 -13.83 -1.59 -33.81
N GLN A 12 -15.01 -1.39 -34.41
CA GLN A 12 -15.12 -0.68 -35.69
C GLN A 12 -14.83 0.82 -35.56
N ASN A 13 -14.19 1.39 -36.59
CA ASN A 13 -13.87 2.83 -36.71
C ASN A 13 -12.99 3.39 -35.58
N ILE A 14 -12.10 2.57 -35.03
CA ILE A 14 -11.09 2.99 -34.05
C ILE A 14 -9.79 3.37 -34.76
N THR A 15 -9.24 4.54 -34.42
CA THR A 15 -7.95 5.02 -34.95
C THR A 15 -6.77 4.55 -34.08
N ASN A 16 -5.56 4.54 -34.65
CA ASN A 16 -4.36 4.19 -33.90
C ASN A 16 -4.12 5.14 -32.70
N ASP A 17 -4.40 6.43 -32.87
CA ASP A 17 -4.28 7.43 -31.80
C ASP A 17 -5.18 7.10 -30.61
N GLN A 18 -6.42 6.67 -30.86
CA GLN A 18 -7.36 6.25 -29.81
C GLN A 18 -6.89 4.98 -29.09
N VAL A 19 -6.25 4.05 -29.80
CA VAL A 19 -5.62 2.87 -29.19
C VAL A 19 -4.42 3.28 -28.32
N ASP A 20 -3.64 4.27 -28.75
CA ASP A 20 -2.50 4.79 -27.99
C ASP A 20 -2.92 5.56 -26.74
N ASP A 21 -4.08 6.22 -26.75
CA ASP A 21 -4.69 6.81 -25.54
C ASP A 21 -5.02 5.72 -24.51
N VAL A 22 -5.71 4.66 -24.93
CA VAL A 22 -6.03 3.50 -24.07
C VAL A 22 -4.74 2.86 -23.53
N LYS A 23 -3.74 2.68 -24.39
CA LYS A 23 -2.42 2.13 -24.03
C LYS A 23 -1.72 3.01 -23.00
N THR A 24 -1.81 4.33 -23.12
CA THR A 24 -1.23 5.29 -22.17
C THR A 24 -1.86 5.17 -20.80
N ILE A 25 -3.19 5.04 -20.71
CA ILE A 25 -3.89 4.83 -19.43
C ILE A 25 -3.48 3.48 -18.82
N ILE A 26 -3.46 2.41 -19.61
CA ILE A 26 -3.06 1.06 -19.16
C ILE A 26 -1.61 1.04 -18.65
N ARG A 27 -0.73 1.81 -19.29
CA ARG A 27 0.66 1.98 -18.88
C ARG A 27 0.76 2.62 -17.48
N LYS A 28 -0.10 3.60 -17.17
CA LYS A 28 -0.20 4.19 -15.83
C LYS A 28 -0.70 3.19 -14.79
N ILE A 29 -1.75 2.42 -15.11
CA ILE A 29 -2.27 1.34 -14.23
C ILE A 29 -1.18 0.30 -13.92
N ARG A 30 -0.32 -0.02 -14.89
CA ARG A 30 0.80 -0.96 -14.71
C ARG A 30 1.99 -0.34 -13.95
N GLY A 31 2.06 0.99 -13.87
CA GLY A 31 3.20 1.72 -13.34
C GLY A 31 4.44 1.64 -14.22
N THR A 32 4.27 1.45 -15.53
CA THR A 32 5.39 1.35 -16.50
C THR A 32 5.65 2.69 -17.19
N ARG A 33 6.91 2.99 -17.53
CA ARG A 33 7.28 4.22 -18.25
C ARG A 33 7.01 4.11 -19.76
N ALA A 34 6.87 5.26 -20.42
CA ALA A 34 6.78 5.33 -21.88
C ALA A 34 8.15 5.09 -22.48
N VAL A 35 9.14 5.81 -21.94
CA VAL A 35 10.55 5.63 -22.24
C VAL A 35 11.14 4.70 -21.19
N GLN A 36 11.68 3.56 -21.63
CA GLN A 36 12.41 2.66 -20.73
C GLN A 36 13.72 3.31 -20.30
N ILE A 37 14.09 3.09 -19.04
CA ILE A 37 15.41 3.46 -18.55
C ILE A 37 16.36 2.33 -18.96
N ASN A 38 17.44 2.67 -19.67
CA ASN A 38 18.52 1.75 -19.96
C ASN A 38 19.46 1.70 -18.75
N ASN A 39 19.38 0.63 -17.96
CA ASN A 39 20.31 0.39 -16.84
C ASN A 39 21.64 -0.19 -17.35
N THR A 40 22.23 0.41 -18.39
CA THR A 40 23.57 0.01 -18.83
C THR A 40 24.55 0.35 -17.71
N PRO A 41 25.39 -0.60 -17.26
CA PRO A 41 26.41 -0.30 -16.27
C PRO A 41 27.28 0.86 -16.78
N PRO A 42 27.60 1.86 -15.95
CA PRO A 42 28.55 2.90 -16.33
C PRO A 42 29.89 2.25 -16.74
N PRO A 43 30.62 2.79 -17.73
CA PRO A 43 31.99 2.39 -17.99
C PRO A 43 32.83 2.46 -16.71
N ALA A 44 33.86 1.61 -16.59
CA ALA A 44 34.67 1.50 -15.36
C ALA A 44 35.34 2.83 -14.92
N ASP A 45 35.49 3.79 -15.83
CA ASP A 45 36.09 5.11 -15.59
C ASP A 45 35.06 6.25 -15.46
N ALA A 46 33.77 5.95 -15.29
CA ALA A 46 32.73 6.96 -15.22
C ALA A 46 32.91 7.89 -14.00
N THR A 47 32.92 9.20 -14.23
CA THR A 47 32.95 10.19 -13.13
C THR A 47 31.58 10.25 -12.45
N VAL A 48 31.51 10.68 -11.18
CA VAL A 48 30.25 10.73 -10.38
C VAL A 48 29.10 11.48 -11.08
N ASN A 49 29.42 12.37 -12.04
CA ASN A 49 28.44 13.12 -12.84
C ASN A 49 27.81 12.33 -14.01
N GLU A 50 28.30 11.13 -14.34
CA GLU A 50 27.80 10.28 -15.44
C GLU A 50 26.81 9.19 -14.97
N ILE A 51 26.53 9.10 -13.66
CA ILE A 51 25.51 8.18 -13.15
C ILE A 51 24.15 8.88 -13.26
N GLU A 52 23.38 8.57 -14.30
CA GLU A 52 22.01 9.08 -14.45
C GLU A 52 21.15 8.67 -13.26
N LYS A 53 20.84 9.63 -12.38
CA LYS A 53 19.96 9.41 -11.22
C LYS A 53 18.50 9.49 -11.65
N HIS A 54 17.84 8.34 -11.75
CA HIS A 54 16.41 8.30 -12.08
C HIS A 54 15.52 8.37 -10.84
N ILE A 55 14.56 9.30 -10.84
CA ILE A 55 13.50 9.36 -9.82
C ILE A 55 12.36 8.41 -10.18
N SER A 56 11.74 7.76 -9.19
CA SER A 56 10.52 6.98 -9.45
C SER A 56 9.37 7.89 -9.91
N VAL A 57 8.65 7.44 -10.94
CA VAL A 57 7.47 8.14 -11.49
C VAL A 57 6.21 7.26 -11.45
N SER A 58 6.24 6.21 -10.64
CA SER A 58 5.14 5.24 -10.56
C SER A 58 3.91 5.87 -9.90
N GLN A 59 2.76 5.79 -10.56
CA GLN A 59 1.46 6.29 -10.07
C GLN A 59 0.57 5.14 -9.59
N LYS A 60 1.08 4.34 -8.64
CA LYS A 60 0.44 3.10 -8.18
C LYS A 60 -0.21 3.19 -6.80
N SER A 61 -0.47 4.39 -6.28
CA SER A 61 -1.32 4.48 -5.08
C SER A 61 -2.72 3.95 -5.40
N TYR A 62 -3.44 3.41 -4.41
CA TYR A 62 -4.78 2.86 -4.64
C TYR A 62 -5.75 3.91 -5.20
N ASP A 63 -5.65 5.16 -4.74
CA ASP A 63 -6.39 6.30 -5.30
C ASP A 63 -6.07 6.52 -6.78
N GLN A 64 -4.77 6.52 -7.15
CA GLN A 64 -4.35 6.69 -8.54
C GLN A 64 -4.79 5.52 -9.42
N LEU A 65 -4.77 4.29 -8.90
CA LEU A 65 -5.25 3.12 -9.63
C LEU A 65 -6.76 3.21 -9.91
N VAL A 66 -7.55 3.64 -8.93
CA VAL A 66 -8.99 3.90 -9.09
C VAL A 66 -9.22 5.02 -10.11
N GLU A 67 -8.46 6.11 -10.05
CA GLU A 67 -8.57 7.24 -10.98
C GLU A 67 -8.21 6.82 -12.42
N HIS A 68 -7.10 6.11 -12.61
CA HIS A 68 -6.68 5.62 -13.92
C HIS A 68 -7.66 4.60 -14.49
N PHE A 69 -8.20 3.71 -13.66
CA PHE A 69 -9.21 2.76 -14.10
C PHE A 69 -10.53 3.47 -14.45
N THR A 70 -10.92 4.49 -13.69
CA THR A 70 -12.07 5.36 -14.03
C THR A 70 -11.88 6.00 -15.41
N LYS A 71 -10.70 6.57 -15.68
CA LYS A 71 -10.37 7.13 -17.00
C LYS A 71 -10.45 6.08 -18.11
N LEU A 72 -9.96 4.86 -17.86
CA LEU A 72 -10.05 3.77 -18.83
C LEU A 72 -11.50 3.40 -19.14
N THR A 73 -12.33 3.22 -18.12
CA THR A 73 -13.74 2.83 -18.31
C THR A 73 -14.53 3.94 -19.01
N SER A 74 -14.29 5.21 -18.66
CA SER A 74 -14.96 6.34 -19.31
C SER A 74 -14.54 6.48 -20.77
N LEU A 75 -13.24 6.32 -21.07
CA LEU A 75 -12.74 6.38 -22.44
C LEU A 75 -13.34 5.27 -23.28
N VAL A 76 -13.35 4.03 -22.79
CA VAL A 76 -13.89 2.90 -23.55
C VAL A 76 -15.42 3.03 -23.74
N ALA A 77 -16.13 3.51 -22.71
CA ALA A 77 -17.58 3.74 -22.78
C ALA A 77 -17.98 4.90 -23.69
N SER A 78 -17.09 5.86 -23.98
CA SER A 78 -17.40 6.95 -24.92
C SER A 78 -17.46 6.51 -26.38
N PHE A 79 -17.01 5.29 -26.70
CA PHE A 79 -17.09 4.73 -28.04
C PHE A 79 -18.27 3.76 -28.15
N PRO A 80 -19.33 4.10 -28.91
CA PRO A 80 -20.51 3.25 -29.03
C PRO A 80 -20.23 1.91 -29.71
N ASN A 81 -19.16 1.83 -30.52
CA ASN A 81 -18.78 0.61 -31.23
C ASN A 81 -18.03 -0.40 -30.35
N TYR A 82 -17.67 -0.04 -29.12
CA TYR A 82 -17.05 -0.96 -28.18
C TYR A 82 -18.08 -1.99 -27.66
N THR A 83 -18.14 -3.13 -28.34
CA THR A 83 -19.15 -4.18 -28.13
C THR A 83 -18.50 -5.57 -27.97
N PRO A 84 -17.67 -5.79 -26.93
CA PRO A 84 -16.98 -7.06 -26.75
C PRO A 84 -17.96 -8.20 -26.38
N ASN A 85 -17.64 -9.40 -26.85
CA ASN A 85 -18.43 -10.60 -26.58
C ASN A 85 -18.18 -11.13 -25.16
N GLU A 86 -16.95 -11.03 -24.67
CA GLU A 86 -16.52 -11.52 -23.36
C GLU A 86 -17.15 -10.69 -22.24
N THR A 87 -17.86 -11.37 -21.34
CA THR A 87 -18.61 -10.73 -20.25
C THR A 87 -17.76 -9.78 -19.42
N GLU A 88 -16.54 -10.16 -19.05
CA GLU A 88 -15.65 -9.34 -18.22
C GLU A 88 -15.13 -8.07 -18.91
N LEU A 89 -15.21 -7.98 -20.24
CA LEU A 89 -14.76 -6.82 -21.01
C LEU A 89 -15.90 -5.83 -21.29
N LYS A 90 -17.15 -6.22 -21.06
CA LYS A 90 -18.32 -5.35 -21.25
C LYS A 90 -18.28 -4.16 -20.30
N ASN A 91 -18.82 -3.03 -20.76
CA ASN A 91 -18.89 -1.78 -19.99
C ASN A 91 -19.55 -1.97 -18.62
N THR A 92 -20.58 -2.82 -18.52
CA THR A 92 -21.26 -3.15 -17.26
C THR A 92 -20.34 -3.84 -16.25
N SER A 93 -19.57 -4.84 -16.69
CA SER A 93 -18.61 -5.57 -15.85
C SER A 93 -17.45 -4.68 -15.43
N LEU A 94 -16.94 -3.85 -16.35
CA LEU A 94 -15.88 -2.88 -16.04
C LEU A 94 -16.35 -1.84 -15.02
N ALA A 95 -17.57 -1.32 -15.16
CA ALA A 95 -18.15 -0.39 -14.18
C ALA A 95 -18.38 -1.05 -12.81
N THR A 96 -18.83 -2.30 -12.79
CA THR A 96 -18.98 -3.09 -11.56
C THR A 96 -17.64 -3.26 -10.85
N PHE A 97 -16.60 -3.64 -11.59
CA PHE A 97 -15.25 -3.77 -11.03
C PHE A 97 -14.71 -2.43 -10.51
N LEU A 98 -14.96 -1.32 -11.22
CA LEU A 98 -14.60 0.01 -10.73
C LEU A 98 -15.30 0.36 -9.41
N SER A 99 -16.59 0.01 -9.27
CA SER A 99 -17.33 0.20 -8.03
C SER A 99 -16.73 -0.62 -6.88
N GLN A 100 -16.39 -1.89 -7.12
CA GLN A 100 -15.72 -2.75 -6.15
C GLN A 100 -14.38 -2.16 -5.69
N LEU A 101 -13.57 -1.62 -6.61
CA LEU A 101 -12.30 -0.98 -6.26
C LEU A 101 -12.52 0.26 -5.37
N LYS A 102 -13.53 1.08 -5.67
CA LYS A 102 -13.88 2.27 -4.86
C LYS A 102 -14.32 1.87 -3.45
N VAL A 103 -15.16 0.84 -3.33
CA VAL A 103 -15.61 0.31 -2.03
C VAL A 103 -14.43 -0.20 -1.22
N ALA A 104 -13.58 -1.06 -1.80
CA ALA A 104 -12.42 -1.60 -1.11
C ALA A 104 -11.45 -0.51 -0.62
N ASN A 105 -11.25 0.55 -1.41
CA ASN A 105 -10.41 1.67 -1.00
C ASN A 105 -11.05 2.46 0.15
N GLN A 106 -12.37 2.67 0.10
CA GLN A 106 -13.10 3.33 1.18
C GLN A 106 -13.09 2.51 2.48
N ASP A 107 -13.18 1.19 2.40
CA ASP A 107 -13.11 0.30 3.56
C ASP A 107 -11.75 0.44 4.28
N VAL A 108 -10.66 0.56 3.53
CA VAL A 108 -9.32 0.81 4.10
C VAL A 108 -9.26 2.18 4.78
N ILE A 109 -9.79 3.23 4.13
CA ILE A 109 -9.85 4.59 4.71
C ILE A 109 -10.65 4.58 6.01
N ASN A 110 -11.77 3.86 6.05
CA ASN A 110 -12.61 3.75 7.24
C ASN A 110 -11.92 2.94 8.36
N ALA A 111 -11.12 1.93 8.02
CA ALA A 111 -10.46 1.06 8.98
C ALA A 111 -9.16 1.65 9.56
N ILE A 112 -8.46 2.53 8.84
CA ILE A 112 -7.11 2.98 9.25
C ILE A 112 -7.14 3.82 10.52
N THR A 113 -8.09 4.74 10.66
CA THR A 113 -8.22 5.60 11.84
C THR A 113 -8.49 4.80 13.11
N PRO A 114 -9.55 3.96 13.20
CA PRO A 114 -9.80 3.17 14.41
C PRO A 114 -8.65 2.21 14.71
N TYR A 115 -7.98 1.64 13.69
CA TYR A 115 -6.79 0.82 13.89
C TYR A 115 -5.64 1.60 14.56
N LEU A 116 -5.30 2.78 14.04
CA LEU A 116 -4.23 3.62 14.60
C LEU A 116 -4.59 4.11 16.02
N THR A 117 -5.83 4.50 16.26
CA THR A 117 -6.31 4.86 17.59
C THR A 117 -6.22 3.69 18.58
N ALA A 118 -6.62 2.48 18.17
CA ALA A 118 -6.49 1.29 19.00
C ALA A 118 -5.02 0.96 19.32
N MET A 119 -4.12 1.08 18.34
CA MET A 119 -2.69 0.93 18.55
C MET A 119 -2.13 1.97 19.53
N GLN A 120 -2.55 3.23 19.39
CA GLN A 120 -2.13 4.31 20.26
C GLN A 120 -2.62 4.07 21.70
N ASN A 121 -3.90 3.72 21.88
CA ASN A 121 -4.46 3.40 23.20
C ASN A 121 -3.73 2.22 23.85
N ARG A 122 -3.45 1.16 23.08
CA ARG A 122 -2.64 0.03 23.57
C ARG A 122 -1.27 0.49 24.01
N ASN A 123 -0.59 1.33 23.22
CA ASN A 123 0.73 1.82 23.57
C ASN A 123 0.71 2.74 24.80
N ASN A 124 -0.33 3.56 24.97
CA ASN A 124 -0.51 4.37 26.17
C ASN A 124 -0.65 3.49 27.41
N ILE A 125 -1.44 2.41 27.34
CA ILE A 125 -1.60 1.49 28.48
C ILE A 125 -0.29 0.75 28.79
N LEU A 126 0.43 0.29 27.77
CA LEU A 126 1.60 -0.55 27.98
C LEU A 126 2.88 0.23 28.29
N TYR A 127 3.08 1.39 27.65
CA TYR A 127 4.40 2.01 27.50
C TYR A 127 4.46 3.48 27.93
N THR A 128 3.38 4.05 28.50
CA THR A 128 3.47 5.40 29.08
C THR A 128 4.53 5.41 30.18
N SER A 129 5.39 6.44 30.15
CA SER A 129 6.40 6.63 31.18
C SER A 129 5.75 6.64 32.56
N THR A 130 6.33 5.89 33.51
CA THR A 130 5.92 5.75 34.91
C THR A 130 4.57 5.08 35.18
N THR A 131 3.56 5.27 34.34
CA THR A 131 2.19 4.76 34.55
C THR A 131 1.83 3.57 33.67
N GLY A 132 2.61 3.30 32.62
CA GLY A 132 2.43 2.14 31.76
C GLY A 132 2.77 0.82 32.46
N ILE A 133 2.14 -0.27 32.01
CA ILE A 133 2.30 -1.61 32.62
C ILE A 133 3.77 -2.04 32.71
N VAL A 134 4.60 -1.72 31.71
CA VAL A 134 6.02 -2.09 31.74
C VAL A 134 6.76 -1.41 32.89
N ASP A 135 6.55 -0.10 33.06
CA ASP A 135 7.24 0.70 34.08
C ASP A 135 6.72 0.38 35.48
N LEU A 136 5.40 0.23 35.63
CA LEU A 136 4.78 -0.20 36.88
C LEU A 136 5.28 -1.57 37.30
N ALA A 137 5.38 -2.54 36.39
CA ALA A 137 5.90 -3.85 36.73
C ALA A 137 7.38 -3.81 37.12
N GLU A 138 8.19 -2.96 36.50
CA GLU A 138 9.58 -2.76 36.92
C GLU A 138 9.66 -2.14 38.32
N ALA A 139 8.82 -1.15 38.61
CA ALA A 139 8.73 -0.53 39.94
C ALA A 139 8.29 -1.53 41.01
N VAL A 140 7.26 -2.33 40.73
CA VAL A 140 6.79 -3.41 41.62
C VAL A 140 7.91 -4.43 41.87
N LYS A 141 8.61 -4.88 40.82
CA LYS A 141 9.75 -5.81 40.98
C LYS A 141 10.84 -5.22 41.87
N LYS A 142 11.18 -3.94 41.71
CA LYS A 142 12.17 -3.26 42.55
C LYS A 142 11.71 -3.19 44.02
N TYR A 143 10.44 -2.87 44.24
CA TYR A 143 9.86 -2.80 45.57
C TYR A 143 9.80 -4.17 46.26
N VAL A 144 9.27 -5.19 45.58
CA VAL A 144 9.22 -6.57 46.10
C VAL A 144 10.61 -7.06 46.47
N LYS A 145 11.64 -6.72 45.69
CA LYS A 145 13.04 -7.08 46.00
C LYS A 145 13.57 -6.43 47.29
N SER A 146 13.02 -5.31 47.74
CA SER A 146 13.46 -4.63 48.97
C SER A 146 12.78 -5.16 50.25
N VAL A 147 11.69 -5.92 50.12
CA VAL A 147 10.93 -6.47 51.25
C VAL A 147 11.70 -7.63 51.89
N LYS A 148 12.06 -7.49 53.17
CA LYS A 148 12.89 -8.48 53.90
C LYS A 148 12.25 -9.85 54.09
N SER A 149 10.92 -9.96 54.06
CA SER A 149 10.18 -11.20 54.32
C SER A 149 9.99 -12.08 53.08
N ILE A 150 10.39 -11.63 51.90
CA ILE A 150 10.20 -12.38 50.64
C ILE A 150 11.37 -13.31 50.40
N THR A 151 11.08 -14.58 50.13
CA THR A 151 12.11 -15.55 49.76
C THR A 151 12.57 -15.37 48.31
N LEU A 152 13.78 -15.83 47.99
CA LEU A 152 14.30 -15.80 46.63
C LEU A 152 13.42 -16.60 45.64
N ALA A 153 12.81 -17.69 46.10
CA ALA A 153 11.91 -18.52 45.31
C ALA A 153 10.64 -17.74 44.91
N GLU A 154 10.00 -17.06 45.84
CA GLU A 154 8.82 -16.22 45.59
C GLU A 154 9.16 -15.02 44.70
N PHE A 155 10.30 -14.36 44.93
CA PHE A 155 10.74 -13.25 44.08
C PHE A 155 10.99 -13.68 42.62
N ARG A 156 11.49 -14.90 42.40
CA ARG A 156 11.73 -15.45 41.04
C ARG A 156 10.44 -15.61 40.24
N GLN A 157 9.32 -15.92 40.90
CA GLN A 157 8.01 -16.01 40.23
C GLN A 157 7.59 -14.65 39.64
N ILE A 158 7.82 -13.56 40.37
CA ILE A 158 7.46 -12.20 39.94
C ILE A 158 8.49 -11.65 38.95
N SER A 159 9.78 -11.77 39.25
CA SER A 159 10.85 -11.22 38.41
C SER A 159 10.96 -11.91 37.05
N GLY A 160 10.57 -13.19 36.96
CA GLY A 160 10.55 -13.98 35.72
C GLY A 160 9.54 -13.51 34.67
N LEU A 161 8.53 -12.71 35.05
CA LEU A 161 7.55 -12.16 34.11
C LEU A 161 8.21 -11.18 33.13
N LYS A 162 8.35 -11.53 31.85
CA LYS A 162 9.01 -10.67 30.86
C LYS A 162 8.04 -9.65 30.25
N LEU A 163 8.16 -8.41 30.70
CA LEU A 163 7.47 -7.25 30.12
C LEU A 163 8.53 -6.38 29.45
N THR A 164 8.42 -6.22 28.13
CA THR A 164 9.42 -5.52 27.33
C THR A 164 8.79 -4.37 26.56
N ARG A 165 9.57 -3.29 26.40
CA ARG A 165 9.20 -2.18 25.53
C ARG A 165 9.36 -2.61 24.07
N LEU A 166 8.42 -2.20 23.23
CA LEU A 166 8.51 -2.42 21.79
C LEU A 166 9.67 -1.57 21.24
N LYS A 167 10.60 -2.18 20.52
CA LYS A 167 11.63 -1.42 19.80
C LYS A 167 10.95 -0.62 18.68
N PRO A 168 11.19 0.69 18.54
CA PRO A 168 10.71 1.42 17.38
C PRO A 168 11.27 0.75 16.13
N LYS A 169 10.42 0.49 15.13
CA LYS A 169 10.90 0.10 13.80
C LYS A 169 11.59 1.35 13.22
N LYS A 170 12.85 1.18 12.81
CA LYS A 170 13.61 2.18 12.06
C LYS A 170 12.97 2.43 10.70
#